data_AF-A0A9W6TYK3-F1
#
_entry.id   AF-A0A9W6TYK3-F1
#
_cell.length_a   1.000
_cell.length_b   1.000
_cell.length_c   1.000
_cell.angle_alpha   90.00
_cell.angle_beta   90.00
_cell.angle_gamma   90.00
#
_symmetry.space_group_name_H-M   'P 1'
#
loop_
_entity.id
_entity.type
_entity.pdbx_description
1 polymer ?
#
loop_
_entity_poly.entity_id
_entity_poly.type
_entity_poly.pdbx_seq_one_letter_code
_entity_poly.pdbx_strand_id
1 'polypeptide(L)'
;MVVAGDCSASFHIFILEQSLDGRKFNRGKLLNAGFDMARNDYDVYIFHDVDLLPGDDLAEFYTAVPYQGPMHIARVWDRYSESSNYFGGIVAFSRQQFIKVNGFPNNFWGWGGEDNELCCRKPDLDDIPCQCCSGAIRDLENLNLEEKLAALRANKWKCTVKRELLKEHRRTWKKNGLKSLRYEYVDAEAINETCTKVTVNLGPNGHWSDSRSSLEPPTTPDQVPTSYLVLTVPESSAEEKAIAPTASKGKNEAPDAVENAVDDKKLSN
;
A
#
# COMPACT_ATOMS: atom_id res chain seq x y z
N MET A 1 19.95 24.08 -24.58
CA MET A 1 20.14 23.90 -23.14
C MET A 1 18.77 23.89 -22.51
N VAL A 2 18.16 22.71 -22.36
CA VAL A 2 16.85 22.59 -21.71
C VAL A 2 17.13 22.61 -20.22
N VAL A 3 16.65 23.64 -19.54
CA VAL A 3 16.68 23.72 -18.08
C VAL A 3 15.84 22.54 -17.58
N ALA A 4 16.49 21.60 -16.88
CA ALA A 4 15.78 20.56 -16.15
C ALA A 4 14.82 21.27 -15.21
N GLY A 5 13.52 21.11 -15.43
CA GLY A 5 12.51 21.57 -14.48
C GLY A 5 12.79 20.91 -13.14
N ASP A 6 12.86 21.73 -12.09
CA ASP A 6 12.97 21.30 -10.71
C ASP A 6 11.78 20.37 -10.40
N CYS A 7 11.99 19.06 -10.42
CA CYS A 7 10.99 18.10 -9.96
C CYS A 7 10.99 18.12 -8.43
N SER A 8 10.35 19.11 -7.83
CA SER A 8 10.10 19.15 -6.39
C SER A 8 9.14 18.01 -6.03
N ALA A 9 9.62 17.00 -5.31
CA ALA A 9 8.77 16.01 -4.67
C ALA A 9 8.24 16.58 -3.35
N SER A 10 6.92 16.74 -3.23
CA SER A 10 6.25 17.10 -1.98
C SER A 10 5.90 15.83 -1.19
N PHE A 11 6.04 15.87 0.13
CA PHE A 11 5.66 14.78 1.01
C PHE A 11 4.90 15.28 2.23
N HIS A 12 4.15 14.37 2.85
CA HIS A 12 3.55 14.56 4.16
C HIS A 12 3.67 13.27 4.96
N ILE A 13 3.99 13.39 6.24
CA ILE A 13 4.16 12.26 7.15
C ILE A 13 2.90 12.11 8.00
N PHE A 14 2.21 11.00 7.83
CA PHE A 14 1.10 10.62 8.70
C PHE A 14 1.58 9.63 9.76
N ILE A 15 1.60 10.06 11.02
CA ILE A 15 1.80 9.16 12.16
C ILE A 15 0.43 8.62 12.55
N LEU A 16 0.19 7.35 12.27
CA LEU A 16 -1.07 6.71 12.61
C LEU A 16 -0.97 6.07 13.99
N GLU A 17 -1.82 6.51 14.90
CA GLU A 17 -1.88 6.02 16.27
C GLU A 17 -3.15 5.18 16.45
N GLN A 18 -2.99 3.93 16.89
CA GLN A 18 -4.10 3.13 17.35
C GLN A 18 -4.50 3.62 18.75
N SER A 19 -5.75 4.02 18.92
CA SER A 19 -6.30 4.42 20.22
C SER A 19 -6.20 3.28 21.25
N LEU A 20 -6.43 3.59 22.53
CA LEU A 20 -6.50 2.59 23.61
C LEU A 20 -7.79 1.76 23.53
N ASP A 21 -7.94 0.97 22.47
CA ASP A 21 -9.13 0.18 22.14
C ASP A 21 -9.17 -1.20 22.84
N GLY A 22 -8.22 -1.46 23.76
CA GLY A 22 -8.10 -2.72 24.51
C GLY A 22 -7.61 -3.91 23.68
N ARG A 23 -7.23 -3.68 22.42
CA ARG A 23 -6.75 -4.72 21.50
C ARG A 23 -5.24 -4.63 21.31
N LYS A 24 -4.67 -5.73 20.85
CA LYS A 24 -3.30 -5.78 20.36
C LYS A 24 -3.13 -4.79 19.21
N PHE A 25 -1.91 -4.33 19.03
CA PHE A 25 -1.56 -3.49 17.88
C PHE A 25 -1.87 -4.19 16.55
N ASN A 26 -2.50 -3.48 15.62
CA ASN A 26 -2.84 -3.96 14.29
C ASN A 26 -2.27 -3.04 13.21
N ARG A 27 -0.99 -3.27 12.91
CA ARG A 27 -0.21 -2.51 11.94
C ARG A 27 -0.87 -2.42 10.58
N GLY A 28 -1.26 -3.56 10.00
CA GLY A 28 -1.84 -3.60 8.66
C GLY A 28 -3.13 -2.80 8.54
N LYS A 29 -4.04 -2.97 9.49
CA LYS A 29 -5.31 -2.23 9.52
C LYS A 29 -5.11 -0.73 9.75
N LEU A 30 -4.12 -0.36 10.58
CA LEU A 30 -3.75 1.03 10.82
C LEU A 30 -3.21 1.69 9.54
N LEU A 31 -2.28 1.04 8.84
CA LEU A 31 -1.74 1.53 7.57
C LEU A 31 -2.82 1.65 6.47
N ASN A 32 -3.79 0.74 6.44
CA ASN A 32 -4.96 0.87 5.57
C ASN A 32 -5.80 2.11 5.89
N ALA A 33 -5.99 2.46 7.17
CA ALA A 33 -6.73 3.66 7.56
C ALA A 33 -6.04 4.94 7.08
N GLY A 34 -4.72 5.06 7.25
CA GLY A 34 -4.00 6.23 6.75
C GLY A 34 -3.97 6.30 5.23
N PHE A 35 -3.84 5.16 4.53
CA PHE A 35 -4.03 5.14 3.09
C PHE A 35 -5.42 5.65 2.72
N ASP A 36 -6.49 5.14 3.35
CA ASP A 36 -7.85 5.53 3.02
C ASP A 36 -8.12 7.02 3.22
N MET A 37 -7.52 7.64 4.24
CA MET A 37 -7.60 9.09 4.47
C MET A 37 -6.84 9.91 3.41
N ALA A 38 -5.67 9.44 2.98
CA ALA A 38 -4.75 10.18 2.10
C ALA A 38 -4.91 9.82 0.61
N ARG A 39 -5.68 8.77 0.27
CA ARG A 39 -5.69 8.08 -1.05
C ARG A 39 -5.96 8.95 -2.27
N ASN A 40 -6.55 10.14 -2.08
CA ASN A 40 -6.92 11.05 -3.17
C ASN A 40 -5.95 12.23 -3.32
N ASP A 41 -5.04 12.42 -2.36
CA ASP A 41 -4.17 13.59 -2.29
C ASP A 41 -2.72 13.28 -2.72
N TYR A 42 -2.36 11.99 -2.79
CA TYR A 42 -0.99 11.55 -3.10
C TYR A 42 -0.92 10.44 -4.15
N ASP A 43 0.20 10.38 -4.87
CA ASP A 43 0.46 9.37 -5.91
C ASP A 43 1.19 8.13 -5.38
N VAL A 44 2.05 8.32 -4.38
CA VAL A 44 2.94 7.32 -3.79
C VAL A 44 2.72 7.23 -2.29
N TYR A 45 2.68 6.01 -1.77
CA TYR A 45 2.45 5.71 -0.37
C TYR A 45 3.59 4.85 0.15
N ILE A 46 4.36 5.38 1.09
CA ILE A 46 5.45 4.67 1.75
C ILE A 46 4.98 4.25 3.14
N PHE A 47 4.78 2.95 3.33
CA PHE A 47 4.43 2.36 4.62
C PHE A 47 5.70 2.04 5.39
N HIS A 48 5.87 2.62 6.56
CA HIS A 48 7.18 2.75 7.19
C HIS A 48 7.10 2.45 8.69
N ASP A 49 7.96 1.55 9.18
CA ASP A 49 8.12 1.30 10.61
C ASP A 49 8.90 2.45 11.27
N VAL A 50 8.40 2.96 12.40
CA VAL A 50 8.94 4.17 13.06
C VAL A 50 10.36 3.97 13.61
N ASP A 51 10.79 2.73 13.77
CA ASP A 51 12.08 2.33 14.34
C ASP A 51 13.16 2.03 13.29
N LEU A 52 12.90 2.27 12.01
CA LEU A 52 13.86 2.05 10.92
C LEU A 52 14.33 3.38 10.34
N LEU A 53 15.57 3.78 10.59
CA LEU A 53 16.12 4.99 9.98
C LEU A 53 16.89 4.65 8.70
N PRO A 54 16.41 5.07 7.51
CA PRO A 54 17.16 4.88 6.27
C PRO A 54 18.42 5.75 6.24
N GLY A 55 19.48 5.24 5.61
CA GLY A 55 20.65 6.04 5.25
C GLY A 55 20.39 6.95 4.06
N ASP A 56 21.28 7.93 3.85
CA ASP A 56 21.20 8.86 2.72
C ASP A 56 21.27 8.15 1.36
N ASP A 57 21.88 6.98 1.31
CA ASP A 57 21.98 6.09 0.14
C ASP A 57 20.63 5.50 -0.29
N LEU A 58 19.59 5.63 0.52
CA LEU A 58 18.22 5.22 0.18
C LEU A 58 17.32 6.39 -0.25
N ALA A 59 17.80 7.63 -0.24
CA ALA A 59 16.98 8.82 -0.50
C ALA A 59 16.27 8.79 -1.86
N GLU A 60 16.91 8.24 -2.90
CA GLU A 60 16.31 8.14 -4.24
C GLU A 60 14.98 7.35 -4.22
N PHE A 61 14.90 6.29 -3.40
CA PHE A 61 13.70 5.46 -3.30
C PHE A 61 12.52 6.16 -2.63
N TYR A 62 12.78 7.20 -1.82
CA TYR A 62 11.72 8.02 -1.21
C TYR A 62 11.13 9.06 -2.16
N THR A 63 11.81 9.31 -3.27
CA THR A 63 11.37 10.26 -4.31
C THR A 63 10.92 9.57 -5.60
N ALA A 64 11.10 8.25 -5.69
CA ALA A 64 10.79 7.47 -6.87
C ALA A 64 9.32 7.02 -6.90
N VAL A 65 8.72 7.03 -8.08
CA VAL A 65 7.39 6.45 -8.32
C VAL A 65 7.54 4.97 -8.70
N PRO A 66 6.90 4.04 -7.97
CA PRO A 66 7.00 2.61 -8.25
C PRO A 66 6.12 2.22 -9.47
N TYR A 67 6.68 2.32 -10.68
CA TYR A 67 5.93 2.01 -11.92
C TYR A 67 5.82 0.52 -12.25
N GLN A 68 6.83 -0.28 -11.89
CA GLN A 68 6.96 -1.68 -12.32
C GLN A 68 6.38 -2.69 -11.34
N GLY A 69 6.02 -2.24 -10.15
CA GLY A 69 5.65 -3.07 -9.00
C GLY A 69 5.99 -2.36 -7.70
N PRO A 70 5.56 -2.91 -6.55
CA PRO A 70 5.81 -2.29 -5.26
C PRO A 70 7.29 -2.36 -4.93
N MET A 71 7.77 -1.34 -4.23
CA MET A 71 9.18 -1.17 -3.92
C MET A 71 9.47 -1.54 -2.47
N HIS A 72 10.27 -2.60 -2.25
CA HIS A 72 10.68 -2.99 -0.91
C HIS A 72 11.98 -2.31 -0.53
N ILE A 73 11.87 -1.13 0.09
CA ILE A 73 13.01 -0.31 0.52
C ILE A 73 13.76 -1.01 1.67
N ALA A 74 13.04 -1.61 2.62
CA ALA A 74 13.64 -2.34 3.73
C ALA A 74 14.22 -3.73 3.39
N ARG A 75 14.41 -4.06 2.10
CA ARG A 75 15.05 -5.32 1.71
C ARG A 75 16.50 -5.43 2.18
N VAL A 76 17.18 -4.28 2.32
CA VAL A 76 18.56 -4.16 2.81
C VAL A 76 18.66 -4.20 4.34
N TRP A 77 17.55 -4.40 5.06
CA TRP A 77 17.58 -4.48 6.52
C TRP A 77 18.07 -5.85 7.02
N ASP A 78 19.13 -5.83 7.83
CA ASP A 78 19.83 -7.03 8.29
C ASP A 78 18.98 -7.98 9.13
N ARG A 79 18.05 -7.48 9.96
CA ARG A 79 17.32 -8.34 10.93
C ARG A 79 16.56 -9.50 10.28
N TYR A 80 16.07 -9.29 9.05
CA TYR A 80 15.26 -10.28 8.32
C TYR A 80 15.86 -10.65 6.95
N SER A 81 17.15 -10.39 6.74
CA SER A 81 17.86 -10.63 5.49
C SER A 81 17.77 -12.09 5.01
N GLU A 82 17.85 -13.06 5.92
CA GLU A 82 17.75 -14.50 5.65
C GLU A 82 16.37 -14.95 5.12
N SER A 83 15.33 -14.13 5.29
CA SER A 83 13.99 -14.47 4.79
C SER A 83 13.76 -13.86 3.41
N SER A 84 13.78 -14.69 2.37
CA SER A 84 13.49 -14.28 0.99
C SER A 84 12.07 -13.76 0.77
N ASN A 85 11.13 -14.13 1.65
CA ASN A 85 9.73 -13.72 1.60
C ASN A 85 9.41 -12.53 2.52
N TYR A 86 10.42 -11.94 3.16
CA TYR A 86 10.24 -10.75 3.99
C TYR A 86 9.83 -9.55 3.14
N PHE A 87 8.78 -8.84 3.57
CA PHE A 87 8.19 -7.70 2.88
C PHE A 87 7.60 -6.69 3.88
N GLY A 88 8.21 -6.61 5.07
CA GLY A 88 7.87 -5.67 6.13
C GLY A 88 8.84 -4.48 6.18
N GLY A 89 8.77 -3.69 7.25
CA GLY A 89 9.67 -2.56 7.45
C GLY A 89 9.20 -1.34 6.67
N ILE A 90 9.78 -1.14 5.49
CA ILE A 90 9.55 0.02 4.63
C ILE A 90 9.20 -0.48 3.22
N VAL A 91 7.99 -0.20 2.76
CA VAL A 91 7.50 -0.58 1.44
C VAL A 91 6.71 0.54 0.79
N ALA A 92 7.00 0.83 -0.47
CA ALA A 92 6.32 1.85 -1.25
C ALA A 92 5.40 1.24 -2.32
N PHE A 93 4.24 1.85 -2.51
CA PHE A 93 3.26 1.51 -3.53
C PHE A 93 2.80 2.77 -4.25
N SER A 94 2.47 2.64 -5.53
CA SER A 94 1.59 3.62 -6.17
C SER A 94 0.17 3.44 -5.65
N ARG A 95 -0.62 4.50 -5.71
CA ARG A 95 -2.05 4.46 -5.38
C ARG A 95 -2.77 3.26 -6.03
N GLN A 96 -2.54 3.08 -7.34
CA GLN A 96 -3.19 2.03 -8.13
C GLN A 96 -2.74 0.63 -7.71
N GLN A 97 -1.45 0.43 -7.45
CA GLN A 97 -0.94 -0.86 -6.97
C GLN A 97 -1.55 -1.24 -5.62
N PHE A 98 -1.61 -0.30 -4.68
CA PHE A 98 -2.14 -0.58 -3.34
C PHE A 98 -3.64 -0.92 -3.38
N ILE A 99 -4.41 -0.22 -4.22
CA ILE A 99 -5.83 -0.54 -4.49
C ILE A 99 -5.95 -1.93 -5.15
N LYS A 100 -5.10 -2.26 -6.13
CA LYS A 100 -5.12 -3.55 -6.85
C LYS A 100 -4.91 -4.74 -5.92
N VAL A 101 -4.02 -4.63 -4.92
CA VAL A 101 -3.82 -5.66 -3.88
C VAL A 101 -4.80 -5.56 -2.71
N ASN A 102 -5.81 -4.69 -2.76
CA ASN A 102 -6.78 -4.50 -1.69
C ASN A 102 -6.10 -4.15 -0.34
N GLY A 103 -4.97 -3.45 -0.36
CA GLY A 103 -4.19 -3.07 0.83
C GLY A 103 -3.74 -4.24 1.73
N PHE A 104 -3.45 -3.92 3.00
CA PHE A 104 -3.08 -4.89 4.04
C PHE A 104 -4.27 -5.72 4.51
N PRO A 105 -4.06 -6.89 5.15
CA PRO A 105 -5.13 -7.63 5.81
C PRO A 105 -5.55 -6.95 7.13
N ASN A 106 -6.86 -6.90 7.42
CA ASN A 106 -7.37 -6.21 8.61
C ASN A 106 -7.40 -7.07 9.89
N ASN A 107 -7.15 -8.38 9.78
CA ASN A 107 -7.46 -9.36 10.84
C ASN A 107 -6.21 -9.96 11.53
N PHE A 108 -5.03 -9.37 11.31
CA PHE A 108 -3.80 -9.70 12.02
C PHE A 108 -3.64 -8.82 13.26
N TRP A 109 -4.16 -9.31 14.38
CA TRP A 109 -4.03 -8.67 15.68
C TRP A 109 -2.76 -9.15 16.39
N GLY A 110 -1.85 -8.22 16.67
CA GLY A 110 -0.53 -8.48 17.23
C GLY A 110 0.55 -8.71 16.18
N TRP A 111 1.80 -8.79 16.66
CA TRP A 111 3.00 -8.78 15.82
C TRP A 111 3.13 -10.04 14.95
N GLY A 112 3.19 -9.81 13.63
CA GLY A 112 3.71 -10.71 12.61
C GLY A 112 2.66 -11.37 11.71
N GLY A 113 2.95 -11.37 10.41
CA GLY A 113 2.25 -12.16 9.39
C GLY A 113 1.43 -11.33 8.40
N GLU A 114 1.13 -10.07 8.72
CA GLU A 114 0.42 -9.16 7.82
C GLU A 114 1.28 -8.78 6.61
N ASP A 115 2.58 -8.62 6.83
CA ASP A 115 3.61 -8.39 5.81
C ASP A 115 3.81 -9.61 4.90
N ASN A 116 3.81 -10.82 5.48
CA ASN A 116 3.85 -12.07 4.72
C ASN A 116 2.61 -12.23 3.85
N GLU A 117 1.44 -11.85 4.37
CA GLU A 117 0.19 -11.92 3.62
C GLU A 117 0.17 -10.90 2.47
N LEU A 118 0.58 -9.65 2.72
CA LEU A 118 0.72 -8.65 1.66
C LEU A 118 1.72 -9.12 0.59
N CYS A 119 2.83 -9.73 0.99
CA CYS A 119 3.81 -10.34 0.09
C CYS A 119 3.18 -11.39 -0.84
N CYS A 120 2.22 -12.18 -0.34
CA CYS A 120 1.48 -13.16 -1.14
C CYS A 120 0.51 -12.55 -2.16
N ARG A 121 0.12 -11.27 -2.03
CA ARG A 121 -0.74 -10.57 -3.00
C ARG A 121 0.04 -9.97 -4.17
N LYS A 122 1.36 -9.80 -4.04
CA LYS A 122 2.22 -9.23 -5.10
C LYS A 122 2.09 -9.90 -6.47
N PRO A 123 1.96 -11.24 -6.60
CA PRO A 123 1.83 -11.87 -7.91
C PRO A 123 0.59 -11.41 -8.69
N ASP A 124 -0.43 -10.90 -8.02
CA ASP A 124 -1.61 -10.31 -8.67
C ASP A 124 -1.34 -8.92 -9.26
N LEU A 125 -0.12 -8.36 -9.13
CA LEU A 125 0.22 -7.06 -9.70
C LEU A 125 0.63 -7.12 -11.18
N ASP A 126 0.84 -8.30 -11.78
CA ASP A 126 1.40 -8.50 -13.15
C ASP A 126 2.81 -7.90 -13.36
N ASP A 127 3.46 -7.56 -12.25
CA ASP A 127 4.51 -6.55 -12.15
C ASP A 127 5.73 -7.13 -11.40
N ILE A 128 6.93 -6.66 -11.75
CA ILE A 128 8.19 -7.08 -11.11
C ILE A 128 8.44 -6.14 -9.91
N PRO A 129 8.44 -6.64 -8.66
CA PRO A 129 8.74 -5.81 -7.51
C PRO A 129 10.14 -5.21 -7.62
N CYS A 130 10.25 -3.91 -7.43
CA CYS A 130 11.55 -3.26 -7.28
C CYS A 130 12.09 -3.59 -5.89
N GLN A 131 13.26 -4.19 -5.82
CA GLN A 131 13.93 -4.49 -4.55
C GLN A 131 15.20 -3.65 -4.47
N CYS A 132 15.36 -2.92 -3.37
CA CYS A 132 16.61 -2.25 -3.10
C CYS A 132 17.72 -3.30 -2.93
N CYS A 133 18.83 -3.14 -3.66
CA CYS A 133 19.95 -4.09 -3.65
C CYS A 133 21.16 -3.62 -2.83
N SER A 134 21.17 -2.36 -2.40
CA SER A 134 22.26 -1.74 -1.65
C SER A 134 21.75 -0.57 -0.83
N GLY A 135 22.23 -0.43 0.41
CA GLY A 135 21.86 0.68 1.28
C GLY A 135 22.03 0.30 2.74
N ALA A 136 21.90 1.27 3.64
CA ALA A 136 21.92 1.02 5.09
C ALA A 136 20.59 1.40 5.76
N ILE A 137 20.14 0.58 6.71
CA ILE A 137 19.04 0.90 7.62
C ILE A 137 19.52 0.74 9.05
N ARG A 138 19.40 1.79 9.85
CA ARG A 138 19.67 1.74 11.29
C ARG A 138 18.40 1.37 12.02
N ASP A 139 18.47 0.22 12.69
CA ASP A 139 17.41 -0.34 13.53
C ASP A 139 17.49 0.25 14.94
N LEU A 140 16.43 0.92 15.39
CA LEU A 140 16.38 1.62 16.68
C LEU A 140 15.99 0.72 17.85
N GLU A 141 15.51 -0.50 17.60
CA GLU A 141 14.99 -1.35 18.68
C GLU A 141 16.10 -1.95 19.56
N ASN A 142 17.39 -1.82 19.21
CA ASN A 142 18.53 -2.32 20.01
C ASN A 142 18.39 -3.77 20.50
N LEU A 143 17.60 -4.58 19.79
CA LEU A 143 17.35 -5.99 20.08
C LEU A 143 17.72 -6.82 18.85
N ASN A 144 18.39 -7.94 19.08
CA ASN A 144 18.52 -8.96 18.05
C ASN A 144 17.19 -9.69 17.84
N LEU A 145 17.11 -10.53 16.79
CA LEU A 145 15.87 -11.22 16.45
C LEU A 145 15.38 -12.16 17.56
N GLU A 146 16.28 -12.86 18.25
CA GLU A 146 15.92 -13.78 19.32
C GLU A 146 15.32 -13.03 20.52
N GLU A 147 15.97 -11.95 20.95
CA GLU A 147 15.53 -11.09 22.05
C GLU A 147 14.17 -10.45 21.75
N LYS A 148 14.00 -9.91 20.53
CA LYS A 148 12.72 -9.36 20.07
C LYS A 148 11.62 -10.42 20.11
N LEU A 149 11.89 -11.62 19.61
CA LEU A 149 10.93 -12.72 19.65
C LEU A 149 10.59 -13.18 21.07
N ALA A 150 11.54 -13.14 22.01
CA ALA A 150 11.32 -13.42 23.42
C ALA A 150 10.43 -12.36 24.08
N ALA A 151 10.75 -11.07 23.88
CA ALA A 151 9.97 -9.95 24.41
C ALA A 151 8.52 -9.96 23.92
N LEU A 152 8.31 -10.20 22.62
CA LEU A 152 6.96 -10.30 22.03
C LEU A 152 6.13 -11.43 22.62
N ARG A 153 6.76 -12.56 22.99
CA ARG A 153 6.08 -13.69 23.63
C ARG A 153 5.75 -13.39 25.09
N ALA A 154 6.71 -12.84 25.84
CA ALA A 154 6.54 -12.47 27.24
C ALA A 154 5.37 -11.48 27.44
N ASN A 155 5.27 -10.48 26.56
CA ASN A 155 4.23 -9.46 26.60
C ASN A 155 2.92 -9.86 25.90
N LYS A 156 2.82 -11.08 25.36
CA LYS A 156 1.64 -11.57 24.61
C LYS A 156 1.27 -10.71 23.39
N TRP A 157 2.22 -9.97 22.84
CA TRP A 157 2.00 -9.08 21.68
C TRP A 157 2.00 -9.80 20.34
N LYS A 158 2.42 -11.06 20.28
CA LYS A 158 2.37 -11.87 19.05
C LYS A 158 0.94 -12.08 18.52
N CYS A 159 0.82 -12.11 17.20
CA CYS A 159 -0.31 -12.77 16.54
C CYS A 159 -0.21 -14.29 16.76
N THR A 160 -1.17 -14.84 17.50
CA THR A 160 -1.15 -16.26 17.91
C THR A 160 -1.73 -17.21 16.86
N VAL A 161 -2.46 -16.66 15.88
CA VAL A 161 -3.19 -17.42 14.85
C VAL A 161 -2.70 -17.12 13.43
N LYS A 162 -1.44 -16.68 13.33
CA LYS A 162 -0.77 -16.30 12.07
C LYS A 162 -0.90 -17.39 11.00
N ARG A 163 -0.73 -18.67 11.36
CA ARG A 163 -0.69 -19.78 10.38
C ARG A 163 -2.07 -20.03 9.77
N GLU A 164 -3.11 -19.94 10.59
CA GLU A 164 -4.51 -20.09 10.22
C GLU A 164 -4.92 -18.95 9.29
N LEU A 165 -4.59 -17.71 9.66
CA LEU A 165 -4.84 -16.52 8.86
C LEU A 165 -4.17 -16.61 7.48
N LEU A 166 -2.87 -16.93 7.42
CA LEU A 166 -2.16 -17.07 6.14
C LEU A 166 -2.74 -18.17 5.23
N LYS A 167 -3.26 -19.26 5.80
CA LYS A 167 -3.93 -20.32 5.03
C LYS A 167 -5.27 -19.83 4.46
N GLU A 168 -6.03 -19.10 5.26
CA GLU A 168 -7.34 -18.58 4.88
C GLU A 168 -7.24 -17.52 3.77
N HIS A 169 -6.29 -16.59 3.91
CA HIS A 169 -6.09 -15.45 3.00
C HIS A 169 -5.83 -15.85 1.55
N ARG A 170 -5.26 -17.04 1.30
CA ARG A 170 -5.15 -17.61 -0.05
C ARG A 170 -6.46 -17.59 -0.84
N ARG A 171 -7.61 -17.59 -0.16
CA ARG A 171 -8.95 -17.55 -0.76
C ARG A 171 -9.75 -16.30 -0.42
N THR A 172 -9.36 -15.56 0.61
CA THR A 172 -10.20 -14.48 1.17
C THR A 172 -9.60 -13.08 1.05
N TRP A 173 -8.36 -12.92 0.61
CA TRP A 173 -7.66 -11.62 0.58
C TRP A 173 -8.43 -10.54 -0.20
N LYS A 174 -9.13 -10.91 -1.29
CA LYS A 174 -9.97 -9.99 -2.10
C LYS A 174 -11.17 -9.40 -1.33
N LYS A 175 -11.52 -9.99 -0.18
CA LYS A 175 -12.60 -9.55 0.73
C LYS A 175 -12.05 -8.97 2.04
N ASN A 176 -10.77 -9.13 2.33
CA ASN A 176 -10.14 -8.70 3.58
C ASN A 176 -9.01 -7.70 3.30
N GLY A 177 -9.31 -6.43 3.52
CA GLY A 177 -8.37 -5.33 3.28
C GLY A 177 -9.12 -4.02 3.07
N LEU A 178 -8.74 -3.18 2.12
CA LEU A 178 -9.40 -1.87 1.89
C LEU A 178 -10.93 -1.99 1.75
N LYS A 179 -11.41 -2.98 0.99
CA LYS A 179 -12.87 -3.19 0.77
C LYS A 179 -13.67 -3.56 2.02
N SER A 180 -13.01 -4.03 3.07
CA SER A 180 -13.65 -4.36 4.35
C SER A 180 -13.08 -3.55 5.50
N LEU A 181 -12.30 -2.51 5.21
CA LEU A 181 -11.73 -1.63 6.20
C LEU A 181 -12.85 -0.96 7.00
N ARG A 182 -12.71 -0.98 8.32
CA ARG A 182 -13.58 -0.28 9.28
C ARG A 182 -12.67 0.34 10.33
N TYR A 183 -12.84 1.63 10.57
CA TYR A 183 -12.18 2.36 11.64
C TYR A 183 -13.03 3.57 11.97
N GLU A 184 -12.76 4.17 13.11
CA GLU A 184 -13.34 5.42 13.58
C GLU A 184 -12.19 6.41 13.74
N TYR A 185 -12.36 7.59 13.15
CA TYR A 185 -11.48 8.73 13.38
C TYR A 185 -11.71 9.26 14.80
N VAL A 186 -10.64 9.45 15.56
CA VAL A 186 -10.73 9.98 16.94
C VAL A 186 -10.25 11.42 16.99
N ASP A 187 -9.01 11.67 16.57
CA ASP A 187 -8.38 12.99 16.66
C ASP A 187 -7.23 13.13 15.66
N ALA A 188 -6.82 14.37 15.39
CA ALA A 188 -5.59 14.66 14.66
C ALA A 188 -4.87 15.88 15.21
N GLU A 189 -3.55 15.75 15.32
CA GLU A 189 -2.64 16.77 15.82
C GLU A 189 -1.59 17.08 14.75
N ALA A 190 -1.54 18.33 14.28
CA ALA A 190 -0.45 18.78 13.43
C ALA A 190 0.82 18.94 14.28
N ILE A 191 1.83 18.12 14.01
CA ILE A 191 3.15 18.21 14.67
C ILE A 191 3.95 19.36 14.04
N ASN A 192 3.90 19.47 12.71
CA ASN A 192 4.45 20.56 11.93
C ASN A 192 3.76 20.62 10.54
N GLU A 193 4.26 21.48 9.64
CA GLU A 193 3.67 21.70 8.31
C GLU A 193 3.59 20.44 7.43
N THR A 194 4.50 19.49 7.63
CA THR A 194 4.60 18.26 6.82
C THR A 194 4.38 16.99 7.64
N CYS A 195 3.84 17.11 8.87
CA CYS A 195 3.62 15.96 9.73
C CYS A 195 2.37 16.10 10.59
N THR A 196 1.51 15.09 10.52
CA THR A 196 0.27 15.01 11.30
C THR A 196 0.20 13.66 11.99
N LYS A 197 -0.08 13.67 13.29
CA LYS A 197 -0.48 12.48 14.03
C LYS A 197 -1.99 12.33 13.95
N VAL A 198 -2.47 11.16 13.55
CA VAL A 198 -3.89 10.84 13.47
C VAL A 198 -4.17 9.64 14.37
N THR A 199 -5.07 9.83 15.33
CA THR A 199 -5.51 8.78 16.24
C THR A 199 -6.79 8.14 15.69
N VAL A 200 -6.79 6.81 15.59
CA VAL A 200 -7.94 6.03 15.11
C VAL A 200 -8.29 4.88 16.04
N ASN A 201 -9.58 4.59 16.14
CA ASN A 201 -10.10 3.39 16.76
C ASN A 201 -10.39 2.35 15.68
N LEU A 202 -9.71 1.20 15.73
CA LEU A 202 -9.81 0.23 14.63
C LEU A 202 -11.04 -0.67 14.77
N GLY A 203 -11.37 -1.10 15.99
CA GLY A 203 -12.47 -2.04 16.24
C GLY A 203 -12.37 -3.38 15.48
N PRO A 204 -13.31 -4.31 15.71
CA PRO A 204 -13.36 -5.60 15.02
C PRO A 204 -14.03 -5.50 13.64
N ASN A 205 -13.75 -6.48 12.77
CA ASN A 205 -14.38 -6.61 11.45
C ASN A 205 -15.42 -7.75 11.38
N GLY A 206 -15.71 -8.41 12.51
CA GLY A 206 -16.61 -9.56 12.57
C GLY A 206 -15.95 -10.85 12.10
N HIS A 207 -14.62 -10.93 12.16
CA HIS A 207 -13.86 -12.12 11.80
C HIS A 207 -13.59 -12.98 13.04
N TRP A 208 -13.46 -14.30 12.89
CA TRP A 208 -13.24 -15.21 14.03
C TRP A 208 -11.97 -14.87 14.82
N SER A 209 -10.95 -14.30 14.17
CA SER A 209 -9.70 -13.88 14.82
C SER A 209 -9.84 -12.64 15.71
N ASP A 210 -10.95 -11.90 15.62
CA ASP A 210 -11.20 -10.76 16.51
C ASP A 210 -11.27 -11.20 17.98
N SER A 211 -11.73 -12.44 18.24
CA SER A 211 -11.67 -13.08 19.57
C SER A 211 -10.25 -13.30 20.13
N ARG A 212 -9.22 -13.13 19.30
CA ARG A 212 -7.79 -13.26 19.67
C ARG A 212 -7.08 -11.91 19.73
N SER A 213 -7.83 -10.82 19.54
CA SER A 213 -7.30 -9.45 19.50
C SER A 213 -7.04 -8.85 20.88
N SER A 214 -7.74 -9.29 21.92
CA SER A 214 -7.65 -8.66 23.25
C SER A 214 -6.27 -8.85 23.90
N LEU A 215 -5.82 -7.81 24.63
CA LEU A 215 -4.65 -7.90 25.51
C LEU A 215 -4.97 -8.59 26.84
N GLU A 216 -6.22 -8.45 27.31
CA GLU A 216 -6.78 -9.08 28.50
C GLU A 216 -7.95 -10.00 28.13
N PRO A 217 -8.36 -10.97 28.99
CA PRO A 217 -9.57 -11.75 28.75
C PRO A 217 -10.79 -10.83 28.66
N PRO A 218 -11.67 -10.97 27.66
CA PRO A 218 -12.85 -10.11 27.54
C PRO A 218 -13.77 -10.29 28.75
N THR A 219 -13.98 -9.22 29.51
CA THR A 219 -14.93 -9.17 30.63
C THR A 219 -16.38 -9.02 30.16
N THR A 220 -16.59 -8.62 28.90
CA THR A 220 -17.89 -8.53 28.22
C THR A 220 -17.78 -8.96 26.76
N PRO A 221 -18.84 -9.50 26.14
CA PRO A 221 -18.86 -9.79 24.70
C PRO A 221 -18.52 -8.53 23.90
N ASP A 222 -17.73 -8.68 22.84
CA ASP A 222 -17.41 -7.60 21.88
C ASP A 222 -18.71 -6.93 21.41
N GLN A 223 -18.97 -5.70 21.86
CA GLN A 223 -20.06 -4.90 21.32
C GLN A 223 -19.66 -4.46 19.91
N VAL A 224 -20.47 -4.86 18.93
CA VAL A 224 -20.38 -4.30 17.57
C VAL A 224 -20.92 -2.87 17.65
N PRO A 225 -20.11 -1.82 17.38
CA PRO A 225 -20.58 -0.43 17.46
C PRO A 225 -21.78 -0.19 16.55
N THR A 226 -22.78 0.53 17.05
CA THR A 226 -24.13 0.63 16.45
C THR A 226 -24.27 1.74 15.41
N SER A 227 -23.24 2.53 15.14
CA SER A 227 -23.25 3.51 14.04
C SER A 227 -21.82 3.87 13.62
N TYR A 228 -21.36 3.35 12.49
CA TYR A 228 -20.08 3.72 11.91
C TYR A 228 -20.26 5.01 11.09
N LEU A 229 -19.61 6.10 11.51
CA LEU A 229 -19.41 7.26 10.64
C LEU A 229 -18.22 6.92 9.74
N VAL A 230 -18.54 6.34 8.58
CA VAL A 230 -17.59 6.04 7.52
C VAL A 230 -17.28 7.35 6.81
N LEU A 231 -16.05 7.86 6.94
CA LEU A 231 -15.54 8.87 6.02
C LEU A 231 -15.21 8.17 4.69
N THR A 232 -16.22 7.69 3.96
CA THR A 232 -16.00 7.44 2.53
C THR A 232 -15.87 8.81 1.90
N VAL A 233 -14.65 9.19 1.55
CA VAL A 233 -14.44 10.32 0.64
C VAL A 233 -15.21 9.98 -0.65
N PRO A 234 -16.22 10.78 -1.06
CA PRO A 234 -16.91 10.54 -2.31
C PRO A 234 -15.89 10.52 -3.44
N GLU A 235 -16.02 9.57 -4.39
CA GLU A 235 -15.29 9.68 -5.65
C GLU A 235 -15.65 11.03 -6.28
N SER A 236 -14.73 11.98 -6.23
CA SER A 236 -14.87 13.20 -7.03
C SER A 236 -14.91 12.73 -8.47
N SER A 237 -16.06 12.93 -9.11
CA SER A 237 -16.24 12.74 -10.54
C SER A 237 -15.14 13.52 -11.27
N ALA A 238 -14.13 12.81 -11.75
CA ALA A 238 -13.25 13.34 -12.78
C ALA A 238 -14.15 13.61 -13.99
N GLU A 239 -14.39 14.88 -14.27
CA GLU A 239 -14.94 15.31 -15.55
C GLU A 239 -14.02 14.74 -16.63
N GLU A 240 -14.54 13.72 -17.32
CA GLU A 240 -14.00 13.23 -18.57
C GLU A 240 -14.07 14.40 -19.55
N LYS A 241 -12.95 15.13 -19.72
CA LYS A 241 -12.79 16.07 -20.83
C LYS A 241 -12.83 15.26 -22.12
N ALA A 242 -14.04 15.09 -22.64
CA ALA A 242 -14.29 14.62 -23.99
C ALA A 242 -13.51 15.50 -24.97
N ILE A 243 -12.50 14.92 -25.61
CA ILE A 243 -11.86 15.50 -26.78
C ILE A 243 -12.89 15.40 -27.91
N ALA A 244 -13.44 16.56 -28.30
CA ALA A 244 -14.38 16.67 -29.41
C ALA A 244 -13.72 16.25 -30.73
N PRO A 245 -14.42 15.53 -31.62
CA PRO A 245 -13.90 15.21 -32.94
C PRO A 245 -14.01 16.44 -33.84
N THR A 246 -12.88 16.97 -34.28
CA THR A 246 -12.85 17.99 -35.34
C THR A 246 -13.26 17.36 -36.66
N ALA A 247 -14.46 17.69 -37.11
CA ALA A 247 -14.97 17.35 -38.44
C ALA A 247 -14.29 18.16 -39.55
N SER A 248 -14.08 17.46 -40.66
CA SER A 248 -13.56 17.92 -41.95
C SER A 248 -14.35 19.07 -42.59
N LYS A 249 -13.67 19.93 -43.37
CA LYS A 249 -14.16 20.41 -44.68
C LYS A 249 -13.02 21.06 -45.48
N GLY A 250 -12.86 20.63 -46.73
CA GLY A 250 -11.99 21.29 -47.71
C GLY A 250 -11.70 20.43 -48.94
N LYS A 251 -12.66 20.37 -49.88
CA LYS A 251 -12.49 19.82 -51.23
C LYS A 251 -11.36 20.57 -51.94
N ASN A 252 -10.60 19.89 -52.81
CA ASN A 252 -10.16 20.48 -54.07
C ASN A 252 -9.88 19.38 -55.09
N GLU A 253 -10.39 19.64 -56.28
CA GLU A 253 -10.49 18.79 -57.46
C GLU A 253 -9.13 18.59 -58.16
N ALA A 254 -9.00 17.44 -58.83
CA ALA A 254 -7.95 17.17 -59.81
C ALA A 254 -8.21 17.91 -61.13
N PRO A 255 -7.22 17.94 -62.03
CA PRO A 255 -7.51 17.53 -63.39
C PRO A 255 -6.54 16.48 -63.94
N ASP A 256 -7.08 15.72 -64.89
CA ASP A 256 -6.51 14.61 -65.65
C ASP A 256 -5.21 14.93 -66.39
N ALA A 257 -4.35 13.93 -66.50
CA ALA A 257 -3.54 13.69 -67.69
C ALA A 257 -3.36 12.19 -67.92
N VAL A 258 -3.79 11.77 -69.10
CA VAL A 258 -3.78 10.43 -69.70
C VAL A 258 -2.37 10.13 -70.24
N GLU A 259 -1.85 8.91 -70.05
CA GLU A 259 -1.38 8.05 -71.17
C GLU A 259 -0.75 6.71 -70.73
N ASN A 260 -1.27 5.65 -71.38
CA ASN A 260 -0.61 4.47 -71.96
C ASN A 260 -0.03 3.34 -71.07
N ALA A 261 -0.85 2.28 -70.99
CA ALA A 261 -0.59 0.89 -71.38
C ALA A 261 0.83 0.29 -71.26
N VAL A 262 0.92 -0.90 -70.65
CA VAL A 262 1.20 -2.20 -71.34
C VAL A 262 1.07 -3.34 -70.31
N ASP A 263 0.31 -4.37 -70.71
CA ASP A 263 0.24 -5.72 -70.14
C ASP A 263 1.62 -6.38 -70.03
N ASP A 264 1.87 -7.15 -68.97
CA ASP A 264 2.30 -8.54 -69.22
C ASP A 264 2.15 -9.49 -68.02
N LYS A 265 1.81 -10.73 -68.39
CA LYS A 265 1.45 -11.88 -67.56
C LYS A 265 2.66 -12.61 -66.95
N LYS A 266 2.32 -13.41 -65.92
CA LYS A 266 2.80 -14.78 -65.54
C LYS A 266 3.47 -14.83 -64.16
N LEU A 267 2.91 -15.55 -63.17
CA LEU A 267 2.97 -17.01 -62.99
C LEU A 267 4.40 -17.57 -63.09
N SER A 268 5.04 -17.83 -61.95
CA SER A 268 5.31 -19.19 -61.45
C SER A 268 6.39 -19.23 -60.37
N ASN A 269 6.14 -20.11 -59.39
CA ASN A 269 6.98 -20.66 -58.31
C ASN A 269 7.14 -19.86 -57.02
#